data_AF-A0A5B8I529-F1
#
_entry.id   AF-A0A5B8I529-F1
#
_cell.length_a   1.000
_cell.length_b   1.000
_cell.length_c   1.000
_cell.angle_alpha   90.00
_cell.angle_beta   90.00
_cell.angle_gamma   90.00
#
_symmetry.space_group_name_H-M   'P 1'
#
loop_
_entity.id
_entity.type
_entity.pdbx_description
1 polymer ?
#
loop_
_entity_poly.entity_id
_entity_poly.type
_entity_poly.pdbx_seq_one_letter_code
_entity_poly.pdbx_strand_id
1 'polypeptide(L)'
;MKGRRLLLGALVAVSAWVIGNTRTTFDTSPETGVTIPGNVTGAEIWLHERLMRVVSRYPDGPNAFTTDGCSGGMTEAWKSMSAIAPGFVESYGDRPPWEDCCIAHDHAYHAAGGATDALRSTSARLVADEALRACVLDVGKAEQQNWPENAIVPLEQADLAYAALSDAMFHAVRLGGFPCSGLPWRWGYGFPNCDGVTTAP
;
A
#
# COMPACT_ATOMS: atom_id res chain seq x y z
N MET A 1 12.87 23.51 -29.19
CA MET A 1 13.48 22.67 -28.13
C MET A 1 13.51 23.28 -26.73
N LYS A 2 13.34 24.60 -26.52
CA LYS A 2 13.33 25.23 -25.17
C LYS A 2 12.04 24.99 -24.35
N GLY A 3 10.87 24.83 -24.99
CA GLY A 3 9.58 24.70 -24.28
C GLY A 3 9.31 23.35 -23.60
N ARG A 4 9.95 22.26 -24.05
CA ARG A 4 9.70 20.89 -23.55
C ARG A 4 10.42 20.60 -22.22
N ARG A 5 11.48 21.36 -21.91
CA ARG A 5 12.23 21.28 -20.63
C ARG A 5 11.54 22.03 -19.49
N LEU A 6 10.76 23.06 -19.79
CA LEU A 6 10.01 23.84 -18.79
C LEU A 6 8.78 23.09 -18.26
N LEU A 7 8.11 22.29 -19.10
CA LEU A 7 6.96 21.48 -18.69
C LEU A 7 7.36 20.26 -17.83
N LEU A 8 8.53 19.65 -18.08
CA LEU A 8 9.05 18.57 -17.25
C LEU A 8 9.49 19.07 -15.86
N GLY A 9 10.09 20.27 -15.78
CA GLY A 9 10.47 20.89 -14.51
C GLY A 9 9.27 21.29 -13.65
N ALA A 10 8.15 21.70 -14.26
CA ALA A 10 6.94 22.04 -13.53
C ALA A 10 6.20 20.81 -12.97
N LEU A 11 6.21 19.68 -13.68
CA LEU A 11 5.61 18.42 -13.20
C LEU A 11 6.40 17.82 -12.02
N VAL A 12 7.74 17.85 -12.05
CA VAL A 12 8.58 17.36 -10.95
C VAL A 12 8.50 18.25 -9.71
N ALA A 13 8.33 19.57 -9.88
CA ALA A 13 8.20 20.51 -8.75
C ALA A 13 6.86 20.39 -8.02
N VAL A 14 5.77 20.06 -8.73
CA VAL A 14 4.45 19.84 -8.11
C VAL A 14 4.45 18.54 -7.29
N SER A 15 5.21 17.52 -7.70
CA SER A 15 5.40 16.29 -6.91
C SER A 15 6.21 16.55 -5.63
N ALA A 16 7.32 17.29 -5.72
CA ALA A 16 8.20 17.55 -4.58
C ALA A 16 7.56 18.38 -3.45
N TRP A 17 6.59 19.24 -3.76
CA TRP A 17 5.89 20.03 -2.73
C TRP A 17 4.87 19.21 -1.93
N VAL A 18 4.31 18.13 -2.50
CA VAL A 18 3.44 17.18 -1.77
C VAL A 18 4.26 16.23 -0.88
N ILE A 19 5.49 15.91 -1.27
CA ILE A 19 6.36 14.92 -0.62
C ILE A 19 7.06 15.47 0.65
N GLY A 20 7.18 16.79 0.79
CA GLY A 20 8.13 17.40 1.72
C GLY A 20 7.76 17.49 3.20
N ASN A 21 6.52 17.20 3.66
CA ASN A 21 6.18 17.55 5.05
C ASN A 21 5.06 16.76 5.73
N THR A 22 4.96 15.45 5.52
CA THR A 22 4.09 14.58 6.33
C THR A 22 4.91 13.60 7.13
N ARG A 23 5.58 14.09 8.20
CA ARG A 23 5.90 13.19 9.31
C ARG A 23 4.57 12.75 9.91
N THR A 24 4.24 11.47 9.79
CA THR A 24 3.10 10.90 10.50
C THR A 24 3.37 11.05 11.99
N THR A 25 2.63 11.94 12.65
CA THR A 25 2.69 12.06 14.10
C THR A 25 1.82 10.97 14.69
N PHE A 26 2.34 10.30 15.70
CA PHE A 26 1.61 9.30 16.45
C PHE A 26 1.21 9.92 17.78
N ASP A 27 -0.08 9.90 18.09
CA ASP A 27 -0.60 10.35 19.37
C ASP A 27 -0.87 9.14 20.26
N THR A 28 -0.33 9.14 21.47
CA THR A 28 -0.52 8.03 22.40
C THR A 28 -1.64 8.42 23.36
N SER A 29 -2.74 7.69 23.31
CA SER A 29 -3.85 7.89 24.24
C SER A 29 -3.35 7.67 25.68
N PRO A 30 -3.44 8.68 26.57
CA PRO A 30 -2.96 8.55 27.94
C PRO A 30 -3.77 7.56 28.77
N GLU A 31 -5.00 7.23 28.34
CA GLU A 31 -5.89 6.30 29.05
C GLU A 31 -5.66 4.83 28.64
N THR A 32 -5.32 4.58 27.38
CA THR A 32 -5.20 3.23 26.83
C THR A 32 -3.77 2.81 26.52
N GLY A 33 -2.83 3.75 26.51
CA GLY A 33 -1.46 3.53 26.04
C GLY A 33 -1.36 3.18 24.55
N VAL A 34 -2.46 3.26 23.81
CA VAL A 34 -2.50 2.93 22.38
C VAL A 34 -2.07 4.14 21.56
N THR A 35 -1.11 3.90 20.69
CA THR A 35 -0.56 4.89 19.77
C THR A 35 -1.35 4.89 18.45
N ILE A 36 -2.05 5.98 18.18
CA ILE A 36 -2.92 6.18 17.01
C ILE A 36 -2.25 7.19 16.07
N PRO A 37 -2.32 7.00 14.74
CA PRO A 37 -1.86 8.02 13.81
C PRO A 37 -2.70 9.31 13.94
N GLY A 38 -2.04 10.46 14.05
CA GLY A 38 -2.68 11.77 14.28
C GLY A 38 -3.53 12.29 13.11
N ASN A 39 -3.56 11.58 11.98
CA ASN A 39 -4.33 11.90 10.78
C ASN A 39 -5.53 10.95 10.55
N VAL A 40 -5.84 10.06 11.49
CA VAL A 40 -7.00 9.16 11.37
C VAL A 40 -8.27 9.94 11.62
N THR A 41 -9.21 9.86 10.68
CA THR A 41 -10.52 10.50 10.82
C THR A 41 -11.48 9.65 11.65
N GLY A 42 -12.46 10.28 12.30
CA GLY A 42 -13.54 9.54 12.98
C GLY A 42 -14.29 8.59 12.05
N ALA A 43 -14.37 8.90 10.75
CA ALA A 43 -14.94 8.02 9.74
C ALA A 43 -14.10 6.73 9.54
N GLU A 44 -12.77 6.83 9.54
CA GLU A 44 -11.90 5.66 9.47
C GLU A 44 -12.05 4.78 10.72
N ILE A 45 -12.04 5.38 11.92
CA ILE A 45 -12.24 4.65 13.19
C ILE A 45 -13.57 3.89 13.15
N TRP A 46 -14.65 4.52 12.70
CA TRP A 46 -15.97 3.88 12.59
C TRP A 46 -15.96 2.66 11.66
N LEU A 47 -15.22 2.70 10.55
CA LEU A 47 -15.07 1.53 9.67
C LEU A 47 -14.29 0.41 10.35
N HIS A 48 -13.25 0.73 11.11
CA HIS A 48 -12.51 -0.26 11.91
C HIS A 48 -13.38 -0.87 13.01
N GLU A 49 -14.22 -0.09 13.70
CA GLU A 49 -15.19 -0.62 14.67
C GLU A 49 -16.17 -1.61 14.04
N ARG A 50 -16.65 -1.31 12.82
CA ARG A 50 -17.51 -2.22 12.06
C ARG A 50 -16.80 -3.52 11.72
N LEU A 51 -15.55 -3.43 11.25
CA LEU A 51 -14.76 -4.62 10.95
C LEU A 51 -14.52 -5.46 12.20
N MET A 52 -14.18 -4.84 13.35
CA MET A 52 -13.93 -5.59 14.58
C MET A 52 -15.18 -6.31 15.11
N ARG A 53 -16.38 -5.79 14.86
CA ARG A 53 -17.64 -6.52 15.12
C ARG A 53 -17.84 -7.74 14.20
N VAL A 54 -17.27 -7.72 13.00
CA VAL A 54 -17.21 -8.91 12.15
C VAL A 54 -16.17 -9.87 12.71
N VAL A 55 -14.92 -9.43 12.92
CA VAL A 55 -13.81 -10.26 13.42
C VAL A 55 -14.20 -11.04 14.67
N SER A 56 -14.88 -10.40 15.63
CA SER A 56 -15.33 -11.06 16.87
C SER A 56 -16.34 -12.20 16.67
N ARG A 57 -17.01 -12.27 15.51
CA ARG A 57 -17.93 -13.36 15.13
C ARG A 57 -17.23 -14.53 14.44
N TYR A 58 -15.94 -14.39 14.11
CA TYR A 58 -15.11 -15.40 13.44
C TYR A 58 -13.91 -15.76 14.32
N PRO A 59 -14.13 -16.48 15.44
CA PRO A 59 -13.05 -16.81 16.39
C PRO A 59 -12.00 -17.75 15.81
N ASP A 60 -12.35 -18.51 14.77
CA ASP A 60 -11.43 -19.38 14.04
C ASP A 60 -10.51 -18.60 13.07
N GLY A 61 -10.69 -17.28 12.96
CA GLY A 61 -9.89 -16.39 12.14
C GLY A 61 -10.47 -16.11 10.75
N PRO A 62 -9.68 -15.46 9.87
CA PRO A 62 -10.10 -15.19 8.51
C PRO A 62 -10.21 -16.49 7.70
N ASN A 63 -10.84 -16.42 6.53
CA ASN A 63 -10.82 -17.50 5.53
C ASN A 63 -9.38 -17.80 5.05
N ALA A 64 -9.23 -18.81 4.17
CA ALA A 64 -7.93 -19.10 3.58
C ALA A 64 -7.35 -17.88 2.84
N PHE A 65 -6.05 -17.63 3.02
CA PHE A 65 -5.34 -16.53 2.37
C PHE A 65 -5.35 -16.67 0.84
N THR A 66 -5.59 -15.54 0.17
CA THR A 66 -5.51 -15.41 -1.29
C THR A 66 -4.83 -14.08 -1.64
N THR A 67 -4.05 -14.04 -2.71
CA THR A 67 -3.38 -12.84 -3.23
C THR A 67 -3.39 -12.87 -4.76
N ASP A 68 -3.46 -11.70 -5.40
CA ASP A 68 -3.25 -11.49 -6.83
C ASP A 68 -1.84 -10.93 -7.14
N GLY A 69 -0.93 -10.98 -6.17
CA GLY A 69 0.39 -10.35 -6.21
C GLY A 69 0.28 -8.89 -5.77
N CYS A 70 0.46 -7.95 -6.68
CA CYS A 70 0.10 -6.56 -6.42
C CYS A 70 -1.34 -6.27 -6.84
N SER A 71 -2.17 -6.03 -5.81
CA SER A 71 -3.60 -5.68 -5.87
C SER A 71 -4.01 -4.79 -7.05
N GLY A 72 -5.21 -5.05 -7.58
CA GLY A 72 -5.80 -4.27 -8.67
C GLY A 72 -5.34 -4.70 -10.06
N GLY A 73 -4.80 -5.92 -10.19
CA GLY A 73 -4.33 -6.49 -11.45
C GLY A 73 -2.99 -5.94 -11.93
N MET A 74 -2.20 -5.30 -11.07
CA MET A 74 -0.90 -4.72 -11.46
C MET A 74 0.11 -5.82 -11.84
N THR A 75 0.12 -6.94 -11.13
CA THR A 75 0.92 -8.12 -11.51
C THR A 75 0.53 -8.63 -12.90
N GLU A 76 -0.76 -8.76 -13.20
CA GLU A 76 -1.21 -9.24 -14.51
C GLU A 76 -0.95 -8.23 -15.65
N ALA A 77 -1.07 -6.93 -15.37
CA ALA A 77 -0.69 -5.88 -16.30
C ALA A 77 0.83 -5.91 -16.60
N TRP A 78 1.66 -6.18 -15.59
CA TRP A 78 3.11 -6.34 -15.76
C TRP A 78 3.46 -7.54 -16.64
N LYS A 79 2.86 -8.71 -16.35
CA LYS A 79 3.02 -9.92 -17.18
C LYS A 79 2.59 -9.67 -18.62
N SER A 80 1.49 -8.95 -18.81
CA SER A 80 0.99 -8.59 -20.14
C SER A 80 1.97 -7.68 -20.89
N MET A 81 2.53 -6.65 -20.24
CA MET A 81 3.57 -5.80 -20.85
C MET A 81 4.86 -6.58 -21.15
N SER A 82 5.27 -7.44 -20.23
CA SER A 82 6.42 -8.34 -20.38
C SER A 82 6.28 -9.23 -21.61
N ALA A 83 5.09 -9.77 -21.86
CA ALA A 83 4.84 -10.65 -23.00
C ALA A 83 4.92 -9.93 -24.37
N ILE A 84 4.69 -8.62 -24.42
CA ILE A 84 4.61 -7.85 -25.68
C ILE A 84 5.85 -6.99 -25.97
N ALA A 85 6.73 -6.79 -24.98
CA ALA A 85 7.92 -5.96 -25.08
C ALA A 85 9.17 -6.72 -24.63
N PRO A 86 9.90 -7.40 -25.55
CA PRO A 86 11.08 -8.19 -25.19
C PRO A 86 12.16 -7.40 -24.42
N GLY A 87 12.38 -6.13 -24.80
CA GLY A 87 13.33 -5.25 -24.08
C GLY A 87 12.86 -4.84 -22.68
N PHE A 88 11.57 -4.97 -22.37
CA PHE A 88 11.04 -4.74 -21.02
C PHE A 88 11.39 -5.91 -20.10
N VAL A 89 11.22 -7.16 -20.56
CA VAL A 89 11.62 -8.35 -19.80
C VAL A 89 13.12 -8.39 -19.57
N GLU A 90 13.89 -8.05 -20.61
CA GLU A 90 15.35 -7.97 -20.50
C GLU A 90 15.80 -6.92 -19.47
N SER A 91 15.06 -5.82 -19.33
CA SER A 91 15.38 -4.74 -18.40
C SER A 91 14.82 -4.93 -16.99
N TYR A 92 13.67 -5.60 -16.85
CA TYR A 92 12.86 -5.55 -15.61
C TYR A 92 12.27 -6.89 -15.17
N GLY A 93 12.53 -7.99 -15.89
CA GLY A 93 12.01 -9.31 -15.58
C GLY A 93 10.54 -9.52 -15.97
N ASP A 94 10.02 -10.71 -15.67
CA ASP A 94 8.65 -11.14 -15.99
C ASP A 94 7.61 -10.76 -14.93
N ARG A 95 8.07 -10.23 -13.79
CA ARG A 95 7.28 -9.86 -12.62
C ARG A 95 7.80 -8.54 -12.03
N PRO A 96 6.97 -7.73 -11.37
CA PRO A 96 7.46 -6.54 -10.68
C PRO A 96 8.48 -6.92 -9.61
N PRO A 97 9.66 -6.27 -9.53
CA PRO A 97 10.66 -6.57 -8.50
C PRO A 97 10.16 -6.45 -7.05
N TRP A 98 9.08 -5.69 -6.84
CA TRP A 98 8.44 -5.46 -5.54
C TRP A 98 7.21 -6.32 -5.29
N GLU A 99 6.93 -7.35 -6.10
CA GLU A 99 5.75 -8.22 -5.93
C GLU A 99 5.68 -8.85 -4.52
N ASP A 100 6.82 -9.29 -3.98
CA ASP A 100 6.89 -9.85 -2.63
C ASP A 100 6.50 -8.83 -1.54
N CYS A 101 6.75 -7.53 -1.76
CA CYS A 101 6.29 -6.48 -0.86
C CYS A 101 4.76 -6.40 -0.84
N CYS A 102 4.11 -6.56 -1.99
CA CYS A 102 2.65 -6.57 -2.09
C CYS A 102 2.05 -7.81 -1.42
N ILE A 103 2.63 -9.00 -1.63
CA ILE A 103 2.15 -10.23 -0.99
C ILE A 103 2.26 -10.13 0.54
N ALA A 104 3.35 -9.56 1.06
CA ALA A 104 3.50 -9.32 2.50
C ALA A 104 2.45 -8.32 3.04
N HIS A 105 2.12 -7.29 2.26
CA HIS A 105 1.06 -6.33 2.58
C HIS A 105 -0.33 -6.98 2.58
N ASP A 106 -0.62 -7.81 1.58
CA ASP A 106 -1.85 -8.60 1.47
C ASP A 106 -2.04 -9.50 2.69
N HIS A 107 -0.97 -10.14 3.21
CA HIS A 107 -1.07 -10.94 4.44
C HIS A 107 -1.54 -10.11 5.64
N ALA A 108 -1.02 -8.89 5.81
CA ALA A 108 -1.47 -8.00 6.87
C ALA A 108 -2.92 -7.58 6.66
N TYR A 109 -3.28 -7.24 5.41
CA TYR A 109 -4.63 -6.84 5.02
C TYR A 109 -5.65 -7.97 5.21
N HIS A 110 -5.32 -9.19 4.84
CA HIS A 110 -6.18 -10.37 4.94
C HIS A 110 -6.68 -10.57 6.37
N ALA A 111 -5.74 -10.55 7.32
CA ALA A 111 -5.99 -10.84 8.73
C ALA A 111 -6.33 -9.59 9.57
N ALA A 112 -6.56 -8.43 8.94
CA ALA A 112 -6.75 -7.15 9.63
C ALA A 112 -5.65 -6.85 10.67
N GLY A 113 -4.40 -7.25 10.36
CA GLY A 113 -3.25 -7.13 11.24
C GLY A 113 -3.35 -7.92 12.55
N GLY A 114 -4.25 -8.89 12.64
CA GLY A 114 -4.52 -9.63 13.87
C GLY A 114 -5.15 -8.77 14.98
N ALA A 115 -5.69 -7.59 14.64
CA ALA A 115 -6.23 -6.67 15.63
C ALA A 115 -7.55 -7.17 16.22
N THR A 116 -7.75 -6.89 17.51
CA THR A 116 -8.95 -7.26 18.27
C THR A 116 -9.85 -6.07 18.61
N ASP A 117 -9.39 -4.84 18.35
CA ASP A 117 -10.14 -3.61 18.56
C ASP A 117 -9.80 -2.57 17.47
N ALA A 118 -10.66 -1.55 17.36
CA ALA A 118 -10.64 -0.60 16.26
C ALA A 118 -9.36 0.25 16.24
N LEU A 119 -8.83 0.61 17.41
CA LEU A 119 -7.64 1.44 17.51
C LEU A 119 -6.39 0.66 17.10
N ARG A 120 -6.25 -0.58 17.59
CA ARG A 120 -5.18 -1.48 17.14
C ARG A 120 -5.31 -1.79 15.65
N SER A 121 -6.52 -1.96 15.15
CA SER A 121 -6.77 -2.22 13.72
C SER A 121 -6.36 -1.03 12.85
N THR A 122 -6.66 0.19 13.30
CA THR A 122 -6.25 1.42 12.62
C THR A 122 -4.73 1.56 12.59
N SER A 123 -4.08 1.36 13.74
CA SER A 123 -2.62 1.43 13.86
C SER A 123 -1.94 0.37 13.01
N ALA A 124 -2.41 -0.89 13.07
CA ALA A 124 -1.88 -2.00 12.29
C ALA A 124 -2.02 -1.77 10.78
N ARG A 125 -3.11 -1.14 10.32
CA ARG A 125 -3.27 -0.77 8.90
C ARG A 125 -2.18 0.20 8.47
N LEU A 126 -1.97 1.28 9.22
CA LEU A 126 -0.90 2.22 8.89
C LEU A 126 0.47 1.54 8.89
N VAL A 127 0.78 0.72 9.89
CA VAL A 127 2.06 -0.01 9.96
C VAL A 127 2.25 -0.88 8.72
N ALA A 128 1.21 -1.59 8.26
CA ALA A 128 1.27 -2.37 7.03
C ALA A 128 1.55 -1.47 5.81
N ASP A 129 0.86 -0.34 5.69
CA ASP A 129 1.01 0.60 4.56
C ASP A 129 2.41 1.23 4.52
N GLU A 130 2.95 1.61 5.68
CA GLU A 130 4.32 2.13 5.81
C GLU A 130 5.37 1.04 5.53
N ALA A 131 5.11 -0.21 5.95
CA ALA A 131 5.98 -1.34 5.64
C ALA A 131 6.03 -1.62 4.13
N LEU A 132 4.89 -1.53 3.42
CA LEU A 132 4.85 -1.63 1.96
C LEU A 132 5.71 -0.55 1.31
N ARG A 133 5.53 0.71 1.73
CA ARG A 133 6.31 1.85 1.23
C ARG A 133 7.82 1.64 1.42
N ALA A 134 8.23 1.25 2.63
CA ALA A 134 9.62 1.00 2.96
C ALA A 134 10.20 -0.16 2.14
N CYS A 135 9.46 -1.27 2.02
CA CYS A 135 9.88 -2.44 1.25
C CYS A 135 10.12 -2.11 -0.23
N VAL A 136 9.18 -1.40 -0.87
CA VAL A 136 9.30 -0.99 -2.29
C VAL A 136 10.52 -0.09 -2.49
N LEU A 137 10.77 0.84 -1.56
CA LEU A 137 11.93 1.72 -1.61
C LEU A 137 13.24 0.94 -1.46
N ASP A 138 13.29 -0.05 -0.57
CA ASP A 138 14.48 -0.87 -0.34
C ASP A 138 14.76 -1.84 -1.49
N VAL A 139 13.71 -2.39 -2.14
CA VAL A 139 13.83 -3.10 -3.42
C VAL A 139 14.50 -2.20 -4.46
N GLY A 140 14.04 -0.95 -4.59
CA GLY A 140 14.65 0.01 -5.51
C GLY A 140 16.14 0.24 -5.29
N LYS A 141 16.58 0.33 -4.03
CA LYS A 141 18.01 0.46 -3.69
C LYS A 141 18.80 -0.82 -3.98
N ALA A 142 18.21 -1.99 -3.75
CA ALA A 142 18.86 -3.26 -4.02
C ALA A 142 19.06 -3.49 -5.53
N GLU A 143 18.04 -3.17 -6.33
CA GLU A 143 18.07 -3.30 -7.80
C GLU A 143 19.17 -2.45 -8.45
N GLN A 144 19.53 -1.31 -7.87
CA GLN A 144 20.59 -0.44 -8.40
C GLN A 144 21.94 -1.13 -8.53
N GLN A 145 22.24 -2.12 -7.70
CA GLN A 145 23.50 -2.84 -7.74
C GLN A 145 23.65 -3.67 -9.02
N ASN A 146 22.54 -4.00 -9.67
CA ASN A 146 22.48 -4.80 -10.89
C ASN A 146 21.71 -4.08 -12.01
N TRP A 147 21.65 -2.74 -11.97
CA TRP A 147 20.84 -1.98 -12.92
C TRP A 147 21.32 -2.20 -14.37
N PRO A 148 20.42 -2.55 -15.30
CA PRO A 148 20.83 -2.83 -16.67
C PRO A 148 21.46 -1.60 -17.34
N GLU A 149 22.59 -1.79 -18.03
CA GLU A 149 23.23 -0.71 -18.81
C GLU A 149 22.31 -0.17 -19.92
N ASN A 150 21.37 -0.99 -20.39
CA ASN A 150 20.36 -0.68 -21.40
C ASN A 150 18.97 -0.36 -20.83
N ALA A 151 18.85 -0.12 -19.52
CA ALA A 151 17.57 0.18 -18.89
C ALA A 151 16.89 1.41 -19.51
N ILE A 152 15.57 1.32 -19.68
CA ILE A 152 14.75 2.42 -20.22
C ILE A 152 14.84 3.67 -19.33
N VAL A 153 14.93 3.45 -18.01
CA VAL A 153 15.13 4.49 -17.00
C VAL A 153 16.60 4.51 -16.59
N PRO A 154 17.32 5.64 -16.74
CA PRO A 154 18.71 5.76 -16.28
C PRO A 154 18.83 5.51 -14.79
N LEU A 155 19.96 4.95 -14.35
CA LEU A 155 20.25 4.66 -12.94
C LEU A 155 20.04 5.87 -12.02
N GLU A 156 20.48 7.07 -12.45
CA GLU A 156 20.28 8.34 -11.74
C GLU A 156 18.81 8.69 -11.47
N GLN A 157 17.88 8.13 -12.26
CA GLN A 157 16.44 8.34 -12.15
C GLN A 157 15.74 7.16 -11.45
N ALA A 158 16.43 6.03 -11.25
CA ALA A 158 15.87 4.85 -10.60
C ALA A 158 15.47 5.14 -9.15
N ASP A 159 16.34 5.82 -8.38
CA ASP A 159 16.04 6.25 -7.00
C ASP A 159 14.74 7.06 -6.91
N LEU A 160 14.64 8.08 -7.77
CA LEU A 160 13.48 8.97 -7.79
C LEU A 160 12.22 8.21 -8.23
N ALA A 161 12.34 7.29 -9.19
CA ALA A 161 11.24 6.48 -9.67
C ALA A 161 10.70 5.55 -8.56
N TYR A 162 11.58 4.84 -7.85
CA TYR A 162 11.17 3.97 -6.73
C TYR A 162 10.62 4.75 -5.55
N ALA A 163 11.19 5.91 -5.23
CA ALA A 163 10.64 6.80 -4.20
C ALA A 163 9.21 7.24 -4.58
N ALA A 164 9.02 7.75 -5.80
CA ALA A 164 7.71 8.18 -6.29
C ALA A 164 6.70 7.02 -6.36
N LEU A 165 7.14 5.84 -6.78
CA LEU A 165 6.31 4.62 -6.80
C LEU A 165 5.89 4.22 -5.39
N SER A 166 6.84 4.15 -4.45
CA SER A 166 6.54 3.77 -3.05
C SER A 166 5.54 4.74 -2.40
N ASP A 167 5.67 6.04 -2.68
CA ASP A 167 4.74 7.06 -2.20
C ASP A 167 3.36 6.92 -2.85
N ALA A 168 3.32 6.68 -4.17
CA ALA A 168 2.06 6.47 -4.87
C ALA A 168 1.33 5.23 -4.33
N MET A 169 2.04 4.13 -4.11
CA MET A 169 1.49 2.90 -3.54
C MET A 169 0.95 3.13 -2.13
N PHE A 170 1.71 3.80 -1.26
CA PHE A 170 1.26 4.17 0.08
C PHE A 170 -0.08 4.92 0.04
N HIS A 171 -0.17 5.99 -0.75
CA HIS A 171 -1.41 6.77 -0.82
C HIS A 171 -2.57 5.98 -1.44
N ALA A 172 -2.30 5.13 -2.44
CA ALA A 172 -3.30 4.27 -3.04
C ALA A 172 -3.91 3.29 -2.03
N VAL A 173 -3.10 2.62 -1.21
CA VAL A 173 -3.60 1.67 -0.19
C VAL A 173 -4.28 2.37 0.99
N ARG A 174 -3.83 3.58 1.37
CA ARG A 174 -4.52 4.40 2.38
C ARG A 174 -5.95 4.74 1.97
N LEU A 175 -6.15 5.12 0.71
CA LEU A 175 -7.42 5.55 0.14
C LEU A 175 -8.31 4.41 -0.33
N GLY A 176 -7.74 3.38 -0.96
CA GLY A 176 -8.49 2.25 -1.53
C GLY A 176 -8.66 1.09 -0.56
N GLY A 177 -7.85 1.01 0.48
CA GLY A 177 -7.80 -0.12 1.40
C GLY A 177 -8.71 -0.02 2.62
N PHE A 178 -9.68 0.91 2.66
CA PHE A 178 -10.54 1.08 3.83
C PHE A 178 -11.32 -0.21 4.14
N PRO A 179 -11.49 -0.55 5.44
CA PRO A 179 -12.33 -1.67 5.83
C PRO A 179 -13.78 -1.44 5.41
N CYS A 180 -14.54 -2.53 5.27
CA CYS A 180 -15.97 -2.49 4.93
C CYS A 180 -16.33 -1.80 3.60
N SER A 181 -15.38 -1.59 2.70
CA SER A 181 -15.61 -0.95 1.38
C SER A 181 -16.25 -1.86 0.34
N GLY A 182 -16.33 -3.17 0.61
CA GLY A 182 -16.73 -4.19 -0.37
C GLY A 182 -15.66 -4.53 -1.42
N LEU A 183 -14.51 -3.84 -1.40
CA LEU A 183 -13.40 -4.15 -2.31
C LEU A 183 -12.73 -5.48 -1.90
N PRO A 184 -12.24 -6.27 -2.87
CA PRO A 184 -11.64 -7.58 -2.58
C PRO A 184 -10.25 -7.47 -1.92
N TRP A 185 -9.58 -6.32 -2.01
CA TRP A 185 -8.30 -5.99 -1.38
C TRP A 185 -8.44 -5.04 -0.17
N ARG A 186 -9.64 -4.95 0.42
CA ARG A 186 -9.87 -4.08 1.58
C ARG A 186 -9.11 -4.57 2.81
N TRP A 187 -8.84 -3.69 3.76
CA TRP A 187 -8.40 -4.11 5.09
C TRP A 187 -9.42 -5.07 5.74
N GLY A 188 -8.94 -6.23 6.18
CA GLY A 188 -9.74 -7.34 6.69
C GLY A 188 -10.46 -8.16 5.62
N TYR A 189 -9.95 -8.24 4.38
CA TYR A 189 -10.64 -8.96 3.29
C TYR A 189 -10.81 -10.46 3.53
N GLY A 190 -10.02 -11.05 4.44
CA GLY A 190 -10.18 -12.44 4.86
C GLY A 190 -11.45 -12.69 5.69
N PHE A 191 -12.08 -11.64 6.19
CA PHE A 191 -13.37 -11.72 6.86
C PHE A 191 -14.51 -11.39 5.88
N PRO A 192 -15.76 -11.73 6.20
CA PRO A 192 -16.89 -11.25 5.43
C PRO A 192 -16.98 -9.73 5.38
N ASN A 193 -17.69 -9.20 4.38
CA ASN A 193 -17.95 -7.77 4.33
C ASN A 193 -18.85 -7.34 5.52
N CYS A 194 -18.82 -6.05 5.86
CA CYS A 194 -19.53 -5.53 7.03
C CYS A 194 -21.04 -5.29 6.78
N ASP A 195 -21.59 -5.90 5.73
CA ASP A 195 -23.00 -5.82 5.37
C ASP A 195 -23.84 -6.53 6.44
N GLY A 196 -24.90 -5.89 6.90
CA GLY A 196 -25.75 -6.44 7.98
C GLY A 196 -25.19 -6.31 9.40
N VAL A 197 -24.02 -5.70 9.60
CA VAL A 197 -23.58 -5.24 10.93
C VAL A 197 -24.29 -3.92 11.24
N THR A 198 -25.53 -4.01 11.76
CA THR A 198 -26.26 -2.85 12.27
C THR A 198 -25.46 -2.19 13.40
N THR A 199 -25.58 -0.87 13.52
CA THR A 199 -25.21 -0.18 14.76
C THR A 199 -26.03 -0.81 15.88
N ALA A 200 -25.39 -1.38 16.89
CA ALA A 200 -26.09 -1.65 18.13
C ALA A 200 -26.69 -0.31 18.62
N PRO A 201 -27.93 -0.29 19.13
CA PRO A 201 -28.54 0.92 19.69
C PRO A 201 -27.72 1.48 20.86
#